data_AF-A0A3L8DR88-F1
#
_entry.id   AF-A0A3L8DR88-F1
#
_cell.length_a   1.000
_cell.length_b   1.000
_cell.length_c   1.000
_cell.angle_alpha   90.00
_cell.angle_beta   90.00
_cell.angle_gamma   90.00
#
_symmetry.space_group_name_H-M   'P 1'
#
loop_
_entity.id
_entity.type
_entity.pdbx_description
1 polymer ?
#
loop_
_entity_poly.entity_id
_entity_poly.type
_entity_poly.pdbx_seq_one_letter_code
_entity_poly.pdbx_strand_id
1 'polypeptide(L)'
;METDKPSHSSVSRSQRGSYRSRSGRRRKRRRKLWGERIADWTRALIAFLFSNVGIVCLVVGYTIAGAILFTYIEGKTTPDVADNVTRLRNLTADTLWELTSKENVFSEKLWKAKVRDILETYQETMVGAIKNGYDGRDENKWTFAGAFLYSLTVITTIGYGNIYPRTKWGKVVTIVYAIIGMPLFLLYLSNIGDILARSFKWTYARCCLCK
;
A
#
# COMPACT_ATOMS: atom_id res chain seq x y z
N MET A 1 -40.95 89.69 -7.72
CA MET A 1 -41.22 88.99 -8.98
C MET A 1 -40.41 89.71 -10.04
N GLU A 2 -39.10 89.46 -10.10
CA GLU A 2 -38.26 89.91 -11.21
C GLU A 2 -36.98 89.09 -11.16
N THR A 3 -36.80 88.30 -12.22
CA THR A 3 -35.69 87.37 -12.42
C THR A 3 -34.73 87.98 -13.41
N ASP A 4 -33.51 88.28 -12.96
CA ASP A 4 -32.40 88.66 -13.83
C ASP A 4 -31.79 87.42 -14.49
N LYS A 5 -31.68 87.47 -15.82
CA LYS A 5 -30.76 86.65 -16.62
C LYS A 5 -30.34 87.46 -17.84
N PRO A 6 -29.03 87.60 -18.07
CA PRO A 6 -28.58 87.29 -19.42
C PRO A 6 -27.22 86.58 -19.43
N SER A 7 -27.05 85.65 -20.38
CA SER A 7 -25.99 85.68 -21.41
C SER A 7 -25.82 84.31 -22.09
N HIS A 8 -26.24 84.31 -23.35
CA HIS A 8 -25.66 83.60 -24.49
C HIS A 8 -24.11 83.70 -24.49
N SER A 9 -23.30 82.88 -25.13
CA SER A 9 -23.42 81.68 -25.97
C SER A 9 -21.97 81.32 -26.37
N SER A 10 -21.67 80.02 -26.48
CA SER A 10 -20.73 79.38 -27.43
C SER A 10 -19.39 80.06 -27.79
N VAL A 11 -18.29 79.32 -27.65
CA VAL A 11 -17.53 78.75 -28.79
C VAL A 11 -16.43 77.83 -28.27
N SER A 12 -16.33 76.71 -28.97
CA SER A 12 -15.37 75.62 -28.88
C SER A 12 -13.92 76.04 -29.12
N ARG A 13 -12.97 75.41 -28.41
CA ARG A 13 -11.71 75.00 -29.05
C ARG A 13 -11.05 73.81 -28.36
N SER A 14 -10.96 72.79 -29.20
CA SER A 14 -10.09 71.61 -29.21
C SER A 14 -8.70 71.77 -28.59
N GLN A 15 -8.16 70.59 -28.24
CA GLN A 15 -6.74 70.21 -28.18
C GLN A 15 -5.97 70.49 -26.88
N ARG A 16 -5.73 69.44 -26.08
CA ARG A 16 -4.54 68.57 -26.21
C ARG A 16 -4.50 67.52 -25.11
N GLY A 17 -4.21 66.30 -25.52
CA GLY A 17 -4.10 65.15 -24.64
C GLY A 17 -2.98 65.29 -23.62
N SER A 18 -3.25 64.73 -22.44
CA SER A 18 -2.25 64.17 -21.56
C SER A 18 -2.70 62.74 -21.28
N TYR A 19 -2.28 61.82 -22.14
CA TYR A 19 -2.24 60.38 -21.84
C TYR A 19 -1.33 60.19 -20.62
N ARG A 20 -1.88 60.23 -19.41
CA ARG A 20 -1.19 59.72 -18.22
C ARG A 20 -1.33 58.20 -18.24
N SER A 21 -0.42 57.58 -18.98
CA SER A 21 -0.15 56.15 -18.97
C SER A 21 0.05 55.71 -17.52
N ARG A 22 -0.96 55.05 -16.92
CA ARG A 22 -0.76 54.27 -15.71
C ARG A 22 0.13 53.11 -16.10
N SER A 23 1.43 53.27 -15.82
CA SER A 23 2.46 52.25 -15.99
C SER A 23 1.99 50.95 -15.33
N GLY A 24 1.43 50.04 -16.13
CA GLY A 24 1.24 48.67 -15.72
C GLY A 24 2.60 48.16 -15.32
N ARG A 25 2.79 47.85 -14.03
CA ARG A 25 3.91 47.03 -13.59
C ARG A 25 3.75 45.68 -14.28
N ARG A 26 4.34 45.55 -15.47
CA ARG A 26 4.62 44.27 -16.13
C ARG A 26 5.44 43.50 -15.10
N ARG A 27 4.77 42.63 -14.34
CA ARG A 27 5.42 41.54 -13.61
C ARG A 27 6.22 40.78 -14.67
N LYS A 28 7.53 41.03 -14.75
CA LYS A 28 8.46 40.19 -15.49
C LYS A 28 8.18 38.77 -15.00
N ARG A 29 7.58 37.95 -15.87
CA ARG A 29 7.34 36.53 -15.64
C ARG A 29 8.73 35.90 -15.59
N ARG A 30 9.39 35.95 -14.43
CA ARG A 30 10.66 35.25 -14.19
C ARG A 30 10.40 33.80 -14.61
N ARG A 31 11.24 33.28 -15.51
CA ARG A 31 11.23 31.84 -15.84
C ARG A 31 11.42 31.11 -14.52
N LYS A 32 10.36 30.44 -14.03
CA LYS A 32 10.40 29.72 -12.75
C LYS A 32 11.56 28.75 -12.78
N LEU A 33 12.43 28.81 -11.78
CA LEU A 33 13.47 27.82 -11.58
C LEU A 33 12.82 26.45 -11.39
N TRP A 34 13.46 25.37 -11.82
CA TRP A 34 12.93 24.00 -11.67
C TRP A 34 12.47 23.71 -10.22
N GLY A 35 13.20 24.23 -9.24
CA GLY A 35 12.84 24.16 -7.82
C GLY A 35 11.53 24.87 -7.43
N GLU A 36 11.20 26.02 -8.04
CA GLU A 36 9.92 26.71 -7.77
C GLU A 36 8.72 25.93 -8.33
N ARG A 37 8.89 25.21 -9.44
CA ARG A 37 7.86 24.31 -9.97
C ARG A 37 7.65 23.11 -9.05
N ILE A 38 8.73 22.52 -8.54
CA ILE A 38 8.66 21.44 -7.55
C ILE A 38 7.95 21.93 -6.29
N ALA A 39 8.24 23.15 -5.82
CA ALA A 39 7.57 23.75 -4.66
C ALA A 39 6.07 24.01 -4.88
N ASP A 40 5.67 24.38 -6.09
CA ASP A 40 4.25 24.54 -6.44
C ASP A 40 3.55 23.17 -6.53
N TRP A 41 4.21 22.15 -7.08
CA TRP A 41 3.71 20.77 -7.13
C TRP A 41 3.62 20.15 -5.73
N THR A 42 4.59 20.37 -4.86
CA THR A 42 4.52 19.90 -3.47
C THR A 42 3.42 20.62 -2.72
N ARG A 43 3.20 21.93 -2.93
CA ARG A 43 2.09 22.66 -2.31
C ARG A 43 0.73 22.19 -2.81
N ALA A 44 0.60 21.94 -4.11
CA ALA A 44 -0.63 21.39 -4.70
C ALA A 44 -0.89 19.95 -4.24
N LEU A 45 0.16 19.15 -4.13
CA LEU A 45 0.11 17.78 -3.60
C LEU A 45 -0.25 17.80 -2.12
N ILE A 46 0.33 18.68 -1.31
CA ILE A 46 -0.03 18.86 0.11
C ILE A 46 -1.50 19.30 0.23
N ALA A 47 -1.95 20.28 -0.55
CA ALA A 47 -3.35 20.71 -0.55
C ALA A 47 -4.32 19.58 -0.96
N PHE A 48 -3.92 18.75 -1.91
CA PHE A 48 -4.67 17.55 -2.29
C PHE A 48 -4.63 16.47 -1.20
N LEU A 49 -3.47 16.23 -0.57
CA LEU A 49 -3.27 15.31 0.54
C LEU A 49 -3.99 15.72 1.82
N PHE A 50 -4.37 16.99 2.00
CA PHE A 50 -5.22 17.42 3.11
C PHE A 50 -6.71 17.41 2.77
N SER A 51 -7.08 17.09 1.52
CA SER A 51 -8.48 16.83 1.20
C SER A 51 -8.90 15.46 1.75
N ASN A 52 -10.12 15.36 2.25
CA ASN A 52 -10.69 14.09 2.75
C ASN A 52 -10.53 12.95 1.73
N VAL A 53 -10.67 13.27 0.44
CA VAL A 53 -10.50 12.31 -0.66
C VAL A 53 -9.04 11.93 -0.87
N GLY A 54 -8.12 12.89 -0.77
CA GLY A 54 -6.69 12.65 -0.96
C GLY A 54 -6.08 11.67 0.06
N ILE A 55 -6.50 11.74 1.32
CA ILE A 55 -6.00 10.83 2.37
C ILE A 55 -6.53 9.41 2.16
N VAL A 56 -7.80 9.27 1.77
CA VAL A 56 -8.39 7.97 1.40
C VAL A 56 -7.62 7.37 0.21
N CYS A 57 -7.39 8.15 -0.85
CA CYS A 57 -6.61 7.70 -2.01
C CYS A 57 -5.17 7.36 -1.64
N LEU A 58 -4.52 8.11 -0.74
CA LEU A 58 -3.17 7.83 -0.29
C LEU A 58 -3.11 6.50 0.44
N VAL A 59 -4.01 6.23 1.39
CA VAL A 59 -4.01 4.96 2.15
C VAL A 59 -4.29 3.79 1.23
N VAL A 60 -5.25 3.90 0.30
CA VAL A 60 -5.53 2.85 -0.70
C VAL A 60 -4.33 2.62 -1.62
N GLY A 61 -3.68 3.69 -2.09
CA GLY A 61 -2.46 3.59 -2.88
C GLY A 61 -1.31 2.94 -2.10
N TYR A 62 -1.18 3.26 -0.81
CA TYR A 62 -0.16 2.71 0.08
C TYR A 62 -0.37 1.21 0.36
N THR A 63 -1.61 0.74 0.49
CA THR A 63 -1.91 -0.69 0.66
C THR A 63 -1.70 -1.46 -0.64
N ILE A 64 -2.04 -0.90 -1.80
CA ILE A 64 -1.75 -1.51 -3.11
C ILE A 64 -0.24 -1.60 -3.35
N ALA A 65 0.51 -0.53 -3.07
CA ALA A 65 1.96 -0.52 -3.17
C ALA A 65 2.61 -1.56 -2.23
N GLY A 66 2.11 -1.67 -1.00
CA GLY A 66 2.50 -2.71 -0.06
C GLY A 66 2.23 -4.11 -0.62
N ALA A 67 1.05 -4.35 -1.19
CA ALA A 67 0.69 -5.64 -1.77
C ALA A 67 1.67 -6.07 -2.88
N ILE A 68 1.97 -5.15 -3.82
CA ILE A 68 2.93 -5.41 -4.90
C ILE A 68 4.32 -5.69 -4.32
N LEU A 69 4.77 -4.90 -3.35
CA LEU A 69 6.08 -5.04 -2.71
C LEU A 69 6.23 -6.40 -2.02
N PHE A 70 5.26 -6.80 -1.20
CA PHE A 70 5.34 -8.07 -0.47
C PHE A 70 5.15 -9.28 -1.38
N THR A 71 4.26 -9.22 -2.38
CA THR A 71 4.17 -10.27 -3.41
C THR A 71 5.48 -10.41 -4.18
N TYR A 72 6.19 -9.31 -4.45
CA TYR A 72 7.48 -9.37 -5.15
C TYR A 72 8.58 -10.02 -4.29
N ILE A 73 8.65 -9.68 -3.00
CA ILE A 73 9.69 -10.17 -2.09
C ILE A 73 9.43 -11.63 -1.66
N GLU A 74 8.21 -11.94 -1.24
CA GLU A 74 7.89 -13.22 -0.61
C GLU A 74 7.26 -14.21 -1.60
N GLY A 75 6.60 -13.73 -2.66
CA GLY A 75 5.85 -14.58 -3.60
C GLY A 75 6.72 -15.54 -4.43
N LYS A 76 8.02 -15.28 -4.56
CA LYS A 76 8.97 -16.18 -5.25
C LYS A 76 9.56 -17.27 -4.37
N THR A 77 9.57 -17.08 -3.05
CA THR A 77 10.29 -17.97 -2.12
C THR A 77 9.43 -19.19 -1.73
N THR A 78 8.10 -19.04 -1.72
CA THR A 78 7.18 -20.09 -1.25
C THR A 78 6.99 -21.28 -2.21
N PRO A 79 6.84 -21.11 -3.55
CA PRO A 79 6.50 -22.23 -4.42
C PRO A 79 7.63 -23.26 -4.57
N ASP A 80 8.88 -22.81 -4.59
CA ASP A 80 10.04 -23.69 -4.82
C ASP A 80 10.27 -24.66 -3.64
N VAL A 81 10.13 -24.20 -2.40
CA VAL A 81 10.32 -25.07 -1.23
C VAL A 81 9.22 -26.12 -1.12
N ALA A 82 7.96 -25.74 -1.38
CA ALA A 82 6.84 -26.67 -1.29
C ALA A 82 6.90 -27.76 -2.37
N ASP A 83 7.22 -27.37 -3.62
CA ASP A 83 7.39 -28.32 -4.72
C ASP A 83 8.56 -29.27 -4.48
N ASN A 84 9.70 -28.76 -4.01
CA ASN A 84 10.86 -29.58 -3.66
C ASN A 84 10.55 -30.61 -2.54
N VAL A 85 9.78 -30.21 -1.52
CA VAL A 85 9.37 -31.12 -0.44
C VAL A 85 8.39 -32.18 -0.95
N THR A 86 7.41 -31.80 -1.77
CA THR A 86 6.45 -32.74 -2.36
C THR A 86 7.15 -33.74 -3.27
N ARG A 87 8.11 -33.29 -4.08
CA ARG A 87 8.96 -34.15 -4.90
C ARG A 87 9.79 -35.10 -4.05
N LEU A 88 10.42 -34.61 -2.99
CA LEU A 88 11.22 -35.43 -2.07
C LEU A 88 10.37 -36.50 -1.39
N ARG A 89 9.15 -36.16 -0.96
CA ARG A 89 8.20 -37.11 -0.37
C ARG A 89 7.85 -38.23 -1.34
N ASN A 90 7.51 -37.89 -2.58
CA ASN A 90 7.16 -38.88 -3.60
C ASN A 90 8.35 -39.78 -3.94
N LEU A 91 9.54 -39.20 -4.14
CA LEU A 91 10.77 -39.96 -4.36
C LEU A 91 11.07 -40.92 -3.21
N THR A 92 10.93 -40.45 -1.96
CA THR A 92 11.15 -41.30 -0.78
C THR A 92 10.15 -42.45 -0.75
N ALA A 93 8.87 -42.19 -1.03
CA ALA A 93 7.84 -43.23 -1.13
C ALA A 93 8.17 -44.25 -2.23
N ASP A 94 8.62 -43.80 -3.40
CA ASP A 94 9.02 -44.68 -4.50
C ASP A 94 10.24 -45.54 -4.13
N THR A 95 11.26 -44.95 -3.49
CA THR A 95 12.44 -45.71 -3.03
C THR A 95 12.10 -46.75 -1.96
N LEU A 96 11.19 -46.42 -1.03
CA LEU A 96 10.72 -47.35 -0.01
C LEU A 96 9.89 -48.49 -0.63
N TRP A 97 9.07 -48.17 -1.63
CA TRP A 97 8.28 -49.15 -2.38
C TRP A 97 9.18 -50.11 -3.19
N GLU A 98 10.18 -49.57 -3.87
CA GLU A 98 11.17 -50.35 -4.61
C GLU A 98 11.98 -51.25 -3.67
N LEU A 99 12.41 -50.73 -2.51
CA LEU A 99 13.11 -51.50 -1.49
C LEU A 99 12.24 -52.66 -0.96
N THR A 100 10.96 -52.41 -0.70
CA THR A 100 10.00 -53.42 -0.25
C THR A 100 9.73 -54.48 -1.32
N SER A 101 9.74 -54.07 -2.60
CA SER A 101 9.53 -54.99 -3.72
C SER A 101 10.75 -55.88 -4.00
N LYS A 102 11.98 -55.35 -3.81
CA LYS A 102 13.24 -56.09 -4.05
C LYS A 102 13.64 -56.99 -2.89
N GLU A 103 13.42 -56.55 -1.65
CA GLU A 103 13.76 -57.30 -0.44
C GLU A 103 12.49 -57.93 0.11
N ASN A 104 12.26 -59.21 -0.20
CA ASN A 104 11.18 -59.98 0.39
C ASN A 104 11.41 -60.11 1.92
N VAL A 105 10.35 -60.15 2.73
CA VAL A 105 10.32 -60.01 4.21
C VAL A 105 11.27 -60.95 5.01
N PHE A 106 11.92 -61.90 4.35
CA PHE A 106 12.78 -62.94 4.94
C PHE A 106 14.02 -62.44 5.71
N SER A 107 14.45 -61.19 5.54
CA SER A 107 15.50 -60.57 6.37
C SER A 107 15.03 -59.25 6.99
N GLU A 108 14.07 -59.36 7.91
CA GLU A 108 13.46 -58.23 8.64
C GLU A 108 14.49 -57.25 9.22
N LYS A 109 15.60 -57.76 9.77
CA LYS A 109 16.66 -56.92 10.35
C LYS A 109 17.37 -56.05 9.32
N LEU A 110 17.69 -56.61 8.15
CA LEU A 110 18.39 -55.88 7.09
C LEU A 110 17.46 -54.85 6.43
N TRP A 111 16.20 -55.23 6.19
CA TRP A 111 15.19 -54.32 5.67
C TRP A 111 14.94 -53.15 6.62
N LYS A 112 14.75 -53.42 7.92
CA LYS A 112 14.60 -52.36 8.95
C LYS A 112 15.81 -51.42 9.01
N ALA A 113 17.02 -51.94 8.82
CA ALA A 113 18.22 -51.11 8.81
C ALA A 113 18.26 -50.16 7.59
N LYS A 114 17.97 -50.67 6.39
CA LYS A 114 17.92 -49.85 5.16
C LYS A 114 16.79 -48.82 5.17
N VAL A 115 15.60 -49.21 5.63
CA VAL A 115 14.46 -48.29 5.76
C VAL A 115 14.79 -47.16 6.73
N ARG A 116 15.42 -47.47 7.87
CA ARG A 116 15.81 -46.46 8.85
C ARG A 116 16.76 -45.42 8.25
N ASP A 117 17.76 -45.85 7.49
CA ASP A 117 18.74 -44.96 6.84
C ASP A 117 18.07 -43.99 5.84
N ILE A 118 17.15 -44.50 5.01
CA ILE A 118 16.35 -43.69 4.08
C ILE A 118 15.47 -42.70 4.85
N LEU A 119 14.82 -43.15 5.91
CA LEU A 119 13.91 -42.33 6.71
C LEU A 119 14.65 -41.23 7.48
N GLU A 120 15.85 -41.54 7.98
CA GLU A 120 16.72 -40.59 8.69
C GLU A 120 17.16 -39.46 7.75
N THR A 121 17.60 -39.81 6.53
CA THR A 121 17.96 -38.83 5.49
C THR A 121 16.76 -37.94 5.12
N TYR A 122 15.58 -38.54 4.92
CA TYR A 122 14.34 -37.80 4.65
C TYR A 122 13.96 -36.89 5.82
N GLN A 123 14.07 -37.38 7.06
CA GLN A 123 13.76 -36.61 8.25
C GLN A 123 14.69 -35.39 8.38
N GLU A 124 15.99 -35.54 8.15
CA GLU A 124 16.94 -34.42 8.22
C GLU A 124 16.64 -33.35 7.17
N THR A 125 16.37 -33.74 5.93
CA THR A 125 15.99 -32.82 4.86
C THR A 125 14.65 -32.14 5.15
N MET A 126 13.66 -32.88 5.67
CA MET A 126 12.38 -32.34 6.09
C MET A 126 12.50 -31.33 7.23
N VAL A 127 13.27 -31.66 8.27
CA VAL A 127 13.53 -30.75 9.40
C VAL A 127 14.26 -29.50 8.92
N GLY A 128 15.19 -29.64 7.97
CA GLY A 128 15.83 -28.51 7.29
C GLY A 128 14.83 -27.63 6.54
N ALA A 129 13.93 -28.22 5.77
CA ALA A 129 12.88 -27.50 5.05
C ALA A 129 11.93 -26.76 6.00
N ILE A 130 11.51 -27.40 7.10
CA ILE A 130 10.65 -26.79 8.12
C ILE A 130 11.36 -25.62 8.80
N LYS A 131 12.64 -25.77 9.16
CA LYS A 131 13.47 -24.68 9.70
C LYS A 131 13.58 -23.50 8.73
N ASN A 132 13.64 -23.78 7.44
CA ASN A 132 13.64 -22.78 6.38
C ASN A 132 12.25 -22.21 6.06
N GLY A 133 11.23 -22.62 6.83
CA GLY A 133 9.89 -22.06 6.78
C GLY A 133 8.92 -22.84 5.91
N TYR A 134 9.10 -24.15 5.69
CA TYR A 134 8.05 -25.00 5.13
C TYR A 134 6.98 -25.30 6.20
N ASP A 135 5.71 -25.01 5.92
CA ASP A 135 4.58 -25.19 6.86
C ASP A 135 3.62 -26.32 6.48
N GLY A 136 4.02 -27.22 5.57
CA GLY A 136 3.23 -28.41 5.22
C GLY A 136 1.96 -28.12 4.42
N ARG A 137 1.76 -26.89 3.94
CA ARG A 137 0.64 -26.51 3.08
C ARG A 137 1.18 -26.14 1.71
N ASP A 138 0.60 -26.74 0.68
CA ASP A 138 0.94 -26.48 -0.73
C ASP A 138 0.32 -25.17 -1.25
N GLU A 139 -0.41 -24.44 -0.41
CA GLU A 139 -1.08 -23.20 -0.81
C GLU A 139 -0.13 -22.00 -0.73
N ASN A 140 0.08 -21.35 -1.88
CA ASN A 140 0.77 -20.06 -1.94
C ASN A 140 -0.09 -18.97 -1.27
N LYS A 141 0.27 -18.61 -0.03
CA LYS A 141 -0.41 -17.56 0.73
C LYS A 141 -0.16 -16.14 0.19
N TRP A 142 0.93 -15.94 -0.56
CA TRP A 142 1.35 -14.64 -1.08
C TRP A 142 0.72 -14.30 -2.44
N THR A 143 -0.60 -14.48 -2.55
CA THR A 143 -1.37 -13.91 -3.67
C THR A 143 -1.51 -12.39 -3.51
N PHE A 144 -1.90 -11.68 -4.57
CA PHE A 144 -2.15 -10.23 -4.48
C PHE A 144 -3.17 -9.89 -3.39
N ALA A 145 -4.26 -10.64 -3.30
CA ALA A 145 -5.28 -10.45 -2.28
C ALA A 145 -4.74 -10.74 -0.86
N GLY A 146 -3.95 -11.81 -0.69
CA GLY A 146 -3.29 -12.13 0.57
C GLY A 146 -2.29 -11.05 1.00
N ALA A 147 -1.49 -10.55 0.08
CA ALA A 147 -0.52 -9.48 0.32
C ALA A 147 -1.18 -8.13 0.60
N PHE A 148 -2.31 -7.84 -0.06
CA PHE A 148 -3.11 -6.65 0.21
C PHE A 148 -3.71 -6.69 1.61
N LEU A 149 -4.31 -7.82 2.00
CA LEU A 149 -4.85 -8.01 3.33
C LEU A 149 -3.75 -7.96 4.40
N TYR A 150 -2.59 -8.56 4.12
CA TYR A 150 -1.41 -8.43 4.97
C TYR A 150 -1.01 -6.96 5.14
N SER A 151 -0.83 -6.21 4.05
CA SER A 151 -0.46 -4.79 4.08
C SER A 151 -1.45 -3.95 4.88
N LEU A 152 -2.75 -4.17 4.69
CA LEU A 152 -3.81 -3.52 5.45
C LEU A 152 -3.73 -3.85 6.94
N THR A 153 -3.55 -5.12 7.30
CA THR A 153 -3.48 -5.55 8.71
C THR A 153 -2.23 -5.06 9.43
N VAL A 154 -1.14 -4.80 8.70
CA VAL A 154 0.08 -4.18 9.25
C VAL A 154 -0.17 -2.71 9.59
N ILE A 155 -0.72 -1.92 8.68
CA ILE A 155 -0.96 -0.48 8.93
C ILE A 155 -2.09 -0.23 9.94
N THR A 156 -3.08 -1.12 9.99
CA THR A 156 -4.20 -1.05 10.94
C THR A 156 -3.85 -1.62 12.32
N THR A 157 -2.64 -2.20 12.48
CA THR A 157 -2.18 -2.86 13.71
C THR A 157 -3.04 -4.04 14.18
N ILE A 158 -3.88 -4.61 13.30
CA ILE A 158 -4.69 -5.80 13.61
C ILE A 158 -3.80 -7.04 13.75
N GLY A 159 -2.94 -7.28 12.76
CA GLY A 159 -1.95 -8.35 12.78
C GLY A 159 -2.48 -9.77 13.00
N TYR A 160 -3.31 -10.33 12.11
CA TYR A 160 -3.87 -11.69 12.26
C TYR A 160 -2.83 -12.82 12.39
N GLY A 161 -1.60 -12.63 11.91
CA GLY A 161 -0.54 -13.65 12.00
C GLY A 161 -0.67 -14.85 11.07
N ASN A 162 -1.75 -14.96 10.27
CA ASN A 162 -1.93 -16.06 9.31
C ASN A 162 -0.95 -15.98 8.11
N ILE A 163 -0.58 -14.76 7.70
CA ILE A 163 0.39 -14.47 6.66
C ILE A 163 1.44 -13.53 7.26
N TYR A 164 2.72 -13.87 7.08
CA TYR A 164 3.85 -13.09 7.59
C TYR A 164 5.10 -13.34 6.74
N PRO A 165 5.99 -12.35 6.60
CA PRO A 165 7.22 -12.48 5.82
C PRO A 165 8.16 -13.47 6.48
N ARG A 166 8.62 -14.45 5.71
CA ARG A 166 9.58 -15.45 6.18
C ARG A 166 11.01 -14.96 5.96
N THR A 167 11.24 -14.19 4.89
CA THR A 167 12.57 -13.71 4.55
C THR A 167 13.06 -12.63 5.53
N LYS A 168 14.38 -12.60 5.77
CA LYS A 168 15.01 -11.54 6.59
C LYS A 168 14.70 -10.15 6.03
N TRP A 169 14.73 -10.01 4.71
CA TRP A 169 14.39 -8.77 4.01
C TRP A 169 12.92 -8.38 4.15
N GLY A 170 12.00 -9.34 3.98
CA GLY A 170 10.57 -9.11 4.18
C GLY A 170 10.25 -8.59 5.59
N LYS A 171 10.91 -9.13 6.62
CA LYS A 171 10.77 -8.65 8.00
C LYS A 171 11.24 -7.19 8.16
N VAL A 172 12.41 -6.84 7.62
CA VAL A 172 12.91 -5.46 7.67
C VAL A 172 11.99 -4.51 6.92
N VAL A 173 11.52 -4.91 5.74
CA VAL A 173 10.58 -4.13 4.93
C VAL A 173 9.26 -3.91 5.68
N THR A 174 8.72 -4.93 6.36
CA THR A 174 7.53 -4.78 7.20
C THR A 174 7.73 -3.76 8.31
N ILE A 175 8.88 -3.74 8.98
CA ILE A 175 9.15 -2.76 10.04
C ILE A 175 9.11 -1.34 9.47
N VAL A 176 9.81 -1.09 8.36
CA VAL A 176 9.82 0.22 7.70
C VAL A 176 8.43 0.61 7.21
N TYR A 177 7.71 -0.34 6.61
CA TYR A 177 6.34 -0.16 6.12
C TYR A 177 5.37 0.19 7.26
N ALA A 178 5.53 -0.42 8.43
CA ALA A 178 4.69 -0.16 9.59
C ALA A 178 4.96 1.23 10.20
N ILE A 179 6.22 1.66 10.28
CA ILE A 179 6.62 2.99 10.80
C ILE A 179 5.97 4.12 10.00
N ILE A 180 5.91 3.98 8.67
CA ILE A 180 5.30 4.99 7.79
C ILE A 180 3.77 4.82 7.74
N GLY A 181 3.30 3.57 7.69
CA GLY A 181 1.88 3.26 7.51
C GLY A 181 1.01 3.57 8.72
N MET A 182 1.49 3.35 9.95
CA MET A 182 0.71 3.60 11.16
C MET A 182 0.29 5.07 11.31
N PRO A 183 1.19 6.07 11.22
CA PRO A 183 0.80 7.49 11.26
C PRO A 183 -0.19 7.88 10.15
N LEU A 184 0.02 7.35 8.93
CA LEU A 184 -0.88 7.60 7.79
C LEU A 184 -2.28 7.04 8.04
N PHE A 185 -2.36 5.84 8.62
CA PHE A 185 -3.63 5.21 8.96
C PHE A 185 -4.36 5.92 10.10
N LEU A 186 -3.62 6.44 11.11
CA LEU A 186 -4.20 7.25 12.17
C LEU A 186 -4.79 8.57 11.64
N LEU A 187 -4.10 9.24 10.72
CA LEU A 187 -4.61 10.44 10.06
C LEU A 187 -5.89 10.15 9.26
N TYR A 188 -5.92 9.01 8.56
CA TYR A 188 -7.11 8.53 7.86
C TYR A 188 -8.29 8.28 8.81
N LEU A 189 -8.07 7.63 9.94
CA LEU A 189 -9.12 7.39 10.94
C LEU A 189 -9.67 8.69 11.51
N SER A 190 -8.84 9.70 11.77
CA SER A 190 -9.29 11.01 12.24
C SER A 190 -10.26 11.64 11.25
N ASN A 191 -9.91 11.66 9.97
CA ASN A 191 -10.75 12.26 8.93
C ASN A 191 -12.05 11.49 8.70
N ILE A 192 -12.00 10.16 8.67
CA ILE A 192 -13.22 9.36 8.58
C ILE A 192 -14.10 9.55 9.81
N GLY A 193 -13.50 9.63 11.00
CA GLY A 193 -14.21 9.92 12.24
C GLY A 193 -14.99 11.23 12.17
N ASP A 194 -14.38 12.29 11.65
CA ASP A 194 -15.03 13.59 11.48
C ASP A 194 -16.19 13.55 10.47
N ILE A 195 -16.01 12.88 9.33
CA ILE A 195 -17.05 12.71 8.31
C ILE A 195 -18.22 11.89 8.87
N LEU A 196 -17.91 10.83 9.61
CA LEU A 196 -18.90 9.96 10.22
C LEU A 196 -19.67 10.71 11.32
N ALA A 197 -18.99 11.49 12.16
CA ALA A 197 -19.63 12.30 13.20
C ALA A 197 -20.56 13.37 12.60
N ARG A 198 -20.16 14.04 11.52
CA ARG A 198 -21.02 14.99 10.80
C ARG A 198 -22.24 14.30 10.19
N SER A 199 -22.03 13.14 9.57
CA SER A 199 -23.11 12.31 9.02
C SER A 199 -24.09 11.89 10.10
N PHE A 200 -23.61 11.42 11.26
CA PHE A 200 -24.47 11.05 12.38
C PHE A 200 -25.24 12.24 12.96
N LYS A 201 -24.61 13.40 13.14
CA LYS A 201 -25.32 14.62 13.59
C LYS A 201 -26.41 15.03 12.61
N TRP A 202 -26.13 14.99 11.32
CA TRP A 202 -27.11 15.31 10.28
C TRP A 202 -28.26 14.30 10.24
N THR A 203 -27.96 13.00 10.29
CA THR A 203 -28.97 11.94 10.33
C THR A 203 -29.83 12.03 11.59
N TYR A 204 -29.21 12.26 12.76
CA TYR A 204 -29.93 12.45 14.02
C TYR A 204 -30.84 13.68 13.97
N ALA A 205 -30.36 14.82 13.47
CA ALA A 205 -31.18 16.01 13.29
C ALA A 205 -32.36 15.76 12.34
N ARG A 206 -32.16 15.00 11.27
CA ARG A 206 -33.22 14.73 10.28
C ARG A 206 -34.23 13.67 10.73
N CYS A 207 -33.82 12.71 11.55
CA CYS A 207 -34.68 11.61 12.03
C CYS A 207 -35.34 11.88 13.38
N CYS A 208 -34.70 12.63 14.29
CA CYS A 208 -35.14 12.79 15.67
C CYS A 208 -35.60 14.21 16.03
N LEU A 209 -35.21 15.24 15.27
CA LEU A 209 -35.66 16.63 15.47
C LEU A 209 -36.76 17.06 14.48
N CYS A 210 -37.10 16.24 13.49
CA CYS A 210 -38.23 16.45 12.56
C CYS A 210 -39.45 15.55 12.85
N LYS A 211 -39.50 14.93 14.04
CA LYS A 211 -40.70 14.35 14.64
C LYS A 211 -41.07 15.19 15.85
#